data_AF-A0A0G4MEK4-F1
#
_entry.id   AF-A0A0G4MEK4-F1
#
_cell.length_a   1.000
_cell.length_b   1.000
_cell.length_c   1.000
_cell.angle_alpha   90.00
_cell.angle_beta   90.00
_cell.angle_gamma   90.00
#
_symmetry.space_group_name_H-M   'P 1'
#
loop_
_entity.id
_entity.type
_entity.pdbx_description
1 polymer ?
#
loop_
_entity_poly.entity_id
_entity_poly.type
_entity_poly.pdbx_seq_one_letter_code
_entity_poly.pdbx_strand_id
1 'polypeptide(L)'
;MTNPRVYALLQKEIDAAVHDGRAPAVGNGLISQAQAKELPLLQAVVRESLRVRTPVANLFPRDVPAGGDTVVVDGERIALPGGVCIGYSAYAMHRDEALYGDDAQAFRPERWFEDDKDKLAAMVRTNDMVFGDGRFTCLGKPVAQMEMAKTIFE
;
A
#
# COMPACT_ATOMS: atom_id res chain seq x y z
N MET A 1 -21.42 -1.29 3.41
CA MET A 1 -20.13 -0.85 3.97
C MET A 1 -19.70 -1.82 5.06
N THR A 2 -18.47 -2.35 5.04
CA THR A 2 -18.02 -3.38 6.02
C THR A 2 -17.31 -2.82 7.26
N ASN A 3 -16.90 -1.54 7.24
CA ASN A 3 -16.17 -0.88 8.33
C ASN A 3 -16.77 0.51 8.61
N PRO A 4 -17.96 0.59 9.25
CA PRO A 4 -18.64 1.87 9.49
C PRO A 4 -17.82 2.83 10.37
N ARG A 5 -17.02 2.29 11.31
CA ARG A 5 -16.10 3.05 12.14
C ARG A 5 -15.09 3.85 11.32
N VAL A 6 -14.43 3.19 10.36
CA VAL A 6 -13.42 3.82 9.51
C VAL A 6 -14.05 4.85 8.59
N TYR A 7 -15.22 4.54 8.02
CA TYR A 7 -15.97 5.50 7.21
C TYR A 7 -16.27 6.78 7.98
N ALA A 8 -16.78 6.68 9.21
CA ALA A 8 -17.09 7.85 10.03
C ALA A 8 -15.84 8.68 10.38
N LEU A 9 -14.70 8.03 10.65
CA LEU A 9 -13.44 8.72 10.91
C LEU A 9 -12.90 9.44 9.66
N LEU A 10 -12.95 8.78 8.50
CA LEU A 10 -12.54 9.37 7.23
C LEU A 10 -13.42 10.56 6.86
N GLN A 11 -14.74 10.41 7.01
CA GLN A 11 -15.69 11.50 6.77
C GLN A 11 -15.40 12.69 7.68
N LYS A 12 -15.12 12.45 8.98
CA LYS A 12 -14.73 13.52 9.91
C LYS A 12 -13.46 14.26 9.48
N GLU A 13 -12.44 13.55 8.99
CA GLU A 13 -11.21 14.19 8.47
C GLU A 13 -11.50 15.06 7.24
N ILE A 14 -12.30 14.54 6.30
CA ILE A 14 -12.71 15.24 5.08
C ILE A 14 -13.53 16.49 5.43
N ASP A 15 -14.55 16.35 6.27
CA ASP A 15 -15.41 17.46 6.70
C ASP A 15 -14.60 18.56 7.39
N ALA A 16 -13.64 18.19 8.24
CA ALA A 16 -12.73 19.14 8.87
C ALA A 16 -11.84 19.85 7.85
N ALA A 17 -11.30 19.13 6.85
CA ALA A 17 -10.49 19.74 5.80
C ALA A 17 -11.28 20.74 4.93
N VAL A 18 -12.55 20.44 4.66
CA VAL A 18 -13.46 21.34 3.95
C VAL A 18 -13.78 22.56 4.80
N HIS A 19 -14.15 22.35 6.07
CA HIS A 19 -14.45 23.43 7.02
C HIS A 19 -13.27 24.41 7.19
N ASP A 20 -12.05 23.88 7.29
CA ASP A 20 -10.83 24.67 7.46
C ASP A 20 -10.35 25.34 6.17
N GLY A 21 -11.05 25.15 5.04
CA GLY A 21 -10.67 25.67 3.73
C GLY A 21 -9.42 25.01 3.12
N ARG A 22 -8.99 23.87 3.65
CA ARG A 22 -7.85 23.08 3.14
C ARG A 22 -8.23 22.22 1.94
N ALA A 23 -9.50 21.88 1.78
CA ALA A 23 -10.05 21.14 0.65
C ALA A 23 -11.33 21.81 0.11
N PRO A 24 -11.68 21.64 -1.18
CA PRO A 24 -12.90 22.22 -1.73
C PRO A 24 -14.15 21.52 -1.17
N ALA A 25 -15.21 22.29 -0.96
CA ALA A 25 -16.53 21.74 -0.65
C ALA A 25 -17.16 21.12 -1.91
N VAL A 26 -18.12 20.21 -1.71
CA VAL A 26 -18.91 19.60 -2.80
C VAL A 26 -19.51 20.69 -3.69
N GLY A 27 -19.24 20.60 -5.00
CA GLY A 27 -19.70 21.56 -6.00
C GLY A 27 -18.77 22.77 -6.24
N ASN A 28 -17.71 22.95 -5.44
CA ASN A 28 -16.74 24.04 -5.57
C ASN A 28 -15.43 23.61 -6.26
N GLY A 29 -15.49 22.57 -7.09
CA GLY A 29 -14.34 21.99 -7.81
C GLY A 29 -13.84 20.68 -7.18
N LEU A 30 -12.87 20.05 -7.84
CA LEU A 30 -12.26 18.80 -7.40
C LEU A 30 -11.04 19.06 -6.52
N ILE A 31 -10.78 18.17 -5.57
CA ILE A 31 -9.57 18.22 -4.75
C ILE A 31 -8.30 18.10 -5.63
N SER A 32 -7.30 18.93 -5.34
CA SER A 32 -5.98 18.79 -5.96
C SER A 32 -5.20 17.63 -5.34
N GLN A 33 -4.24 17.07 -6.09
CA GLN A 33 -3.38 16.02 -5.53
C GLN A 33 -2.55 16.49 -4.34
N ALA A 34 -2.18 17.77 -4.30
CA ALA A 34 -1.46 18.35 -3.17
C ALA A 34 -2.35 18.34 -1.92
N GLN A 35 -3.59 18.81 -2.02
CA GLN A 35 -4.53 18.80 -0.90
C GLN A 35 -4.85 17.39 -0.40
N ALA A 36 -5.07 16.44 -1.29
CA ALA A 36 -5.37 15.05 -0.92
C ALA A 36 -4.22 14.38 -0.14
N LYS A 37 -2.96 14.75 -0.43
CA LYS A 37 -1.78 14.25 0.29
C LYS A 37 -1.69 14.76 1.73
N GLU A 38 -2.30 15.91 2.03
CA GLU A 38 -2.34 16.49 3.38
C GLU A 38 -3.40 15.85 4.29
N LEU A 39 -4.11 14.83 3.82
CA LEU A 39 -5.15 14.11 4.57
C LEU A 39 -4.60 12.74 5.04
N PRO A 40 -4.02 12.66 6.25
CA PRO A 40 -3.28 11.48 6.69
C PRO A 40 -4.13 10.22 6.79
N LEU A 41 -5.38 10.30 7.28
CA LEU A 41 -6.25 9.14 7.37
C LEU A 41 -6.73 8.68 5.99
N LEU A 42 -6.99 9.59 5.05
CA LEU A 42 -7.23 9.26 3.64
C LEU A 42 -6.05 8.47 3.06
N GLN A 43 -4.81 8.92 3.26
CA GLN A 43 -3.62 8.20 2.79
C GLN A 43 -3.51 6.81 3.43
N ALA A 44 -3.80 6.71 4.73
CA ALA A 44 -3.83 5.45 5.46
C ALA A 44 -4.92 4.49 4.93
N VAL A 45 -6.11 5.00 4.60
CA VAL A 45 -7.22 4.24 4.01
C VAL A 45 -6.85 3.68 2.64
N VAL A 46 -6.24 4.49 1.76
CA VAL A 46 -5.75 4.03 0.46
C VAL A 46 -4.74 2.89 0.63
N ARG A 47 -3.76 3.10 1.52
CA ARG A 47 -2.70 2.13 1.78
C ARG A 47 -3.23 0.82 2.36
N GLU A 48 -4.13 0.91 3.34
CA GLU A 48 -4.76 -0.26 3.95
C GLU A 48 -5.68 -1.01 2.97
N SER A 49 -6.31 -0.28 2.05
CA SER A 49 -7.12 -0.88 0.98
C SER A 49 -6.26 -1.73 0.05
N LEU A 50 -5.10 -1.23 -0.38
CA LEU A 50 -4.15 -1.99 -1.20
C LEU A 50 -3.60 -3.23 -0.47
N ARG A 51 -3.40 -3.13 0.84
CA ARG A 51 -2.91 -4.24 1.67
C ARG A 51 -3.97 -5.36 1.79
N VAL A 52 -5.16 -5.02 2.26
CA VAL A 52 -6.23 -6.00 2.54
C VAL A 52 -6.87 -6.51 1.24
N ARG A 53 -7.09 -5.61 0.27
CA ARG A 53 -7.70 -5.88 -1.03
C ARG A 53 -6.68 -5.66 -2.14
N THR A 54 -5.61 -6.46 -2.09
CA THR A 54 -4.53 -6.44 -3.08
C THR A 54 -5.09 -6.60 -4.50
N PRO A 55 -4.96 -5.59 -5.40
CA PRO A 55 -5.55 -5.63 -6.73
C PRO A 55 -4.99 -6.75 -7.62
N VAL A 56 -3.73 -7.11 -7.38
CA VAL A 56 -2.96 -8.09 -8.15
C VAL A 56 -2.52 -9.18 -7.16
N ALA A 57 -3.29 -10.27 -7.09
CA ALA A 57 -3.09 -11.35 -6.12
C ALA A 57 -2.38 -12.59 -6.71
N ASN A 58 -1.97 -12.53 -7.98
CA ASN A 58 -1.15 -13.57 -8.59
C ASN A 58 0.30 -13.52 -8.08
N LEU A 59 1.06 -14.56 -8.42
CA LEU A 59 2.51 -14.57 -8.26
C LEU A 59 3.11 -13.46 -9.14
N PHE A 60 4.18 -12.81 -8.66
CA PHE A 60 4.99 -11.87 -9.43
C PHE A 60 6.27 -12.58 -9.96
N PRO A 61 6.19 -13.29 -11.10
CA PRO A 61 7.24 -14.20 -11.57
C PRO A 61 8.46 -13.47 -12.16
N ARG A 62 9.63 -14.09 -12.02
CA ARG A 62 10.90 -13.75 -12.67
C ARG A 62 11.59 -15.02 -13.11
N ASP A 63 12.08 -15.03 -14.34
CA ASP A 63 12.87 -16.15 -14.85
C ASP A 63 14.31 -16.03 -14.40
N VAL A 64 14.83 -17.10 -13.81
CA VAL A 64 16.24 -17.21 -13.47
C VAL A 64 17.01 -17.51 -14.77
N PRO A 65 18.12 -16.80 -15.06
CA PRO A 65 18.94 -17.07 -16.24
C PRO A 65 19.33 -18.55 -16.36
N ALA A 66 19.57 -19.04 -17.57
CA ALA A 66 19.89 -20.46 -17.79
C ALA A 66 21.13 -20.95 -17.00
N GLY A 67 22.07 -20.06 -16.69
CA GLY A 67 23.24 -20.37 -15.86
C GLY A 67 23.00 -20.39 -14.34
N GLY A 68 21.77 -20.14 -13.90
CA GLY A 68 21.44 -19.92 -12.49
C GLY A 68 21.73 -18.48 -12.04
N ASP A 69 21.43 -18.21 -10.77
CA ASP A 69 21.73 -16.94 -10.11
C ASP A 69 21.94 -17.15 -8.61
N THR A 70 22.18 -16.11 -7.83
CA THR A 70 22.30 -16.17 -6.38
C THR A 70 21.72 -14.94 -5.71
N VAL A 71 20.95 -15.17 -4.65
CA VAL A 71 20.40 -14.10 -3.79
C VAL A 71 20.91 -14.25 -2.36
N VAL A 72 20.80 -13.18 -1.57
CA VAL A 72 21.05 -13.23 -0.12
C VAL A 72 19.72 -13.03 0.59
N VAL A 73 19.34 -13.96 1.46
CA VAL A 73 18.14 -13.90 2.30
C VAL A 73 18.58 -14.08 3.74
N ASP A 74 18.27 -13.11 4.60
CA ASP A 74 18.66 -13.12 6.02
C ASP A 74 20.15 -13.37 6.27
N GLY A 75 21.00 -12.86 5.36
CA GLY A 75 22.45 -13.03 5.41
C GLY A 75 22.97 -14.34 4.82
N GLU A 76 22.09 -15.27 4.45
CA GLU A 76 22.44 -16.53 3.83
C GLU A 76 22.44 -16.43 2.30
N ARG A 77 23.48 -16.99 1.66
CA ARG A 77 23.63 -17.02 0.22
C ARG A 77 22.87 -18.21 -0.38
N ILE A 78 21.80 -17.96 -1.12
CA ILE A 78 20.93 -18.97 -1.73
C ILE A 78 21.18 -19.05 -3.24
N ALA A 79 21.59 -20.23 -3.72
CA ALA A 79 21.74 -20.50 -5.15
C ALA A 79 20.39 -20.78 -5.82
N LEU A 80 20.13 -20.10 -6.93
CA LEU A 80 18.92 -20.27 -7.73
C LEU A 80 19.24 -21.14 -8.95
N PRO A 81 18.55 -22.28 -9.14
CA PRO A 81 18.74 -23.12 -10.32
C PRO A 81 18.40 -22.36 -11.60
N GLY A 82 19.16 -22.61 -12.68
CA GLY A 82 18.89 -21.97 -13.97
C GLY A 82 17.60 -22.44 -14.62
N GLY A 83 16.90 -21.53 -15.31
CA GLY A 83 15.69 -21.84 -16.08
C GLY A 83 14.43 -22.09 -15.23
N VAL A 84 14.48 -21.81 -13.92
CA VAL A 84 13.30 -21.84 -13.06
C VAL A 84 12.64 -20.47 -12.99
N CYS A 85 11.37 -20.44 -12.59
CA CYS A 85 10.65 -19.22 -12.30
C CYS A 85 10.55 -19.02 -10.78
N ILE A 86 10.94 -17.85 -10.28
CA ILE A 86 10.77 -17.43 -8.89
C ILE A 86 9.76 -16.31 -8.81
N GLY A 87 9.11 -16.12 -7.66
CA GLY A 87 8.22 -14.97 -7.48
C GLY A 87 7.79 -14.82 -6.03
N TYR A 88 7.18 -13.69 -5.73
CA TYR A 88 6.61 -13.42 -4.41
C TYR A 88 5.08 -13.30 -4.51
N SER A 89 4.41 -13.53 -3.40
CA SER A 89 2.98 -13.29 -3.24
C SER A 89 2.77 -12.03 -2.40
N ALA A 90 2.47 -10.90 -3.06
CA ALA A 90 2.12 -9.66 -2.37
C ALA A 90 0.94 -9.90 -1.40
N TYR A 91 -0.03 -10.72 -1.81
CA TYR A 91 -1.19 -11.08 -0.99
C TYR A 91 -0.79 -11.73 0.34
N ALA A 92 0.16 -12.65 0.32
CA ALA A 92 0.67 -13.33 1.52
C ALA A 92 1.53 -12.39 2.37
N MET A 93 2.45 -11.64 1.74
CA MET A 93 3.29 -10.65 2.42
C MET A 93 2.47 -9.60 3.16
N HIS A 94 1.38 -9.12 2.56
CA HIS A 94 0.45 -8.17 3.17
C HIS A 94 -0.32 -8.73 4.37
N ARG A 95 -0.29 -10.04 4.59
CA ARG A 95 -0.98 -10.75 5.67
C ARG A 95 -0.04 -11.36 6.70
N ASP A 96 1.26 -11.09 6.56
CA ASP A 96 2.26 -11.54 7.52
C ASP A 96 2.01 -10.91 8.89
N GLU A 97 1.63 -11.73 9.86
CA GLU A 97 1.37 -11.32 11.23
C GLU A 97 2.65 -10.86 11.94
N ALA A 98 3.84 -11.34 11.52
CA ALA A 98 5.10 -10.85 12.08
C ALA A 98 5.34 -9.37 11.74
N LEU A 99 4.88 -8.93 10.57
CA LEU A 99 5.03 -7.54 10.11
C LEU A 99 3.84 -6.66 10.49
N TYR A 100 2.61 -7.16 10.32
CA TYR A 100 1.38 -6.39 10.49
C TYR A 100 0.67 -6.66 11.83
N GLY A 101 1.18 -7.57 12.66
CA GLY A 101 0.56 -7.98 13.93
C GLY A 101 -0.59 -8.96 13.74
N ASP A 102 -1.08 -9.51 14.87
CA ASP A 102 -2.12 -10.54 14.93
C ASP A 102 -3.44 -10.16 14.22
N ASP A 103 -3.67 -8.87 14.02
CA ASP A 103 -4.82 -8.35 13.29
C ASP A 103 -4.53 -8.08 11.81
N ALA A 104 -3.53 -8.74 11.21
CA ALA A 104 -3.17 -8.57 9.81
C ALA A 104 -4.36 -8.78 8.85
N GLN A 105 -5.36 -9.58 9.21
CA GLN A 105 -6.56 -9.75 8.36
C GLN A 105 -7.56 -8.59 8.48
N ALA A 106 -7.47 -7.76 9.53
CA ALA A 106 -8.40 -6.67 9.77
C ALA A 106 -8.07 -5.45 8.90
N PHE A 107 -9.12 -4.74 8.46
CA PHE A 107 -8.98 -3.44 7.81
C PHE A 107 -8.89 -2.35 8.87
N ARG A 108 -7.66 -1.94 9.21
CA ARG A 108 -7.36 -0.96 10.26
C ARG A 108 -6.35 0.07 9.77
N PRO A 109 -6.80 1.17 9.13
CA PRO A 109 -5.91 2.22 8.64
C PRO A 109 -4.99 2.82 9.71
N GLU A 110 -5.41 2.79 10.97
CA GLU A 110 -4.62 3.33 12.08
C GLU A 110 -3.24 2.66 12.22
N ARG A 111 -3.04 1.46 11.65
CA ARG A 111 -1.72 0.80 11.62
C ARG A 111 -0.63 1.61 10.95
N TRP A 112 -1.01 2.55 10.08
CA TRP A 112 -0.06 3.40 9.34
C TRP A 112 0.42 4.59 10.17
N PHE A 113 -0.11 4.78 11.37
CA PHE A 113 0.38 5.70 12.40
C PHE A 113 1.26 4.96 13.42
N GLU A 114 2.07 4.01 12.95
CA GLU A 114 3.05 3.29 13.77
C GLU A 114 4.17 4.23 14.24
N ASP A 115 4.44 4.22 15.55
CA ASP A 115 5.43 5.10 16.19
C ASP A 115 6.86 4.60 15.96
N ASP A 116 7.04 3.28 15.83
CA ASP A 116 8.31 2.68 15.43
C ASP A 116 8.58 2.95 13.95
N LYS A 117 9.51 3.86 13.70
CA LYS A 117 9.89 4.29 12.34
C LYS A 117 10.47 3.17 11.49
N ASP A 118 11.22 2.24 12.08
CA ASP A 118 11.86 1.15 11.34
C ASP A 118 10.81 0.13 10.93
N LYS A 119 9.88 -0.18 11.85
CA LYS A 119 8.72 -1.02 11.55
C LYS A 119 7.80 -0.39 10.52
N LEU A 120 7.47 0.89 10.65
CA LEU A 120 6.66 1.61 9.66
C LEU A 120 7.32 1.58 8.28
N ALA A 121 8.64 1.82 8.22
CA ALA A 121 9.38 1.77 6.96
C ALA A 121 9.37 0.37 6.34
N ALA A 122 9.48 -0.70 7.14
CA ALA A 122 9.34 -2.07 6.66
C ALA A 122 7.92 -2.35 6.14
N MET A 123 6.88 -1.96 6.87
CA MET A 123 5.48 -2.10 6.46
C MET A 123 5.19 -1.37 5.14
N VAL A 124 5.74 -0.17 4.97
CA VAL A 124 5.59 0.66 3.76
C VAL A 124 6.30 0.01 2.57
N ARG A 125 7.55 -0.44 2.74
CA ARG A 125 8.31 -1.14 1.67
C ARG A 125 7.59 -2.41 1.22
N THR A 126 7.14 -3.23 2.18
CA THR A 126 6.40 -4.45 1.87
C THR A 126 5.08 -4.16 1.16
N ASN A 127 4.35 -3.12 1.59
CA ASN A 127 3.09 -2.74 0.93
C ASN A 127 3.29 -2.23 -0.50
N ASP A 128 4.40 -1.53 -0.74
CA ASP A 128 4.75 -1.03 -2.07
C ASP A 128 5.01 -2.15 -3.08
N MET A 129 5.30 -3.38 -2.63
CA MET A 129 5.42 -4.56 -3.49
C MET A 129 4.13 -4.89 -4.24
N VAL A 130 2.98 -4.33 -3.86
CA VAL A 130 1.75 -4.38 -4.70
C VAL A 130 1.96 -3.78 -6.09
N PHE A 131 2.93 -2.87 -6.21
CA PHE A 131 3.33 -2.22 -7.44
C PHE A 131 4.63 -2.81 -8.00
N GLY A 132 5.19 -3.89 -7.45
CA GLY A 132 6.51 -4.36 -7.83
C GLY A 132 7.65 -3.45 -7.38
N ASP A 133 8.87 -3.82 -7.77
CA ASP A 133 10.09 -3.13 -7.35
C ASP A 133 11.17 -3.13 -8.46
N GLY A 134 12.15 -2.24 -8.31
CA GLY A 134 13.26 -2.05 -9.23
C GLY A 134 12.81 -1.75 -10.66
N ARG A 135 13.46 -2.38 -11.65
CA ARG A 135 13.15 -2.19 -13.08
C ARG A 135 11.75 -2.64 -13.48
N PHE A 136 11.06 -3.38 -12.61
CA PHE A 136 9.73 -3.94 -12.85
C PHE A 136 8.65 -3.26 -12.01
N THR A 137 8.96 -2.11 -11.42
CA THR A 137 7.98 -1.29 -10.73
C THR A 137 6.88 -0.84 -11.69
N CYS A 138 5.64 -0.89 -11.23
CA CYS A 138 4.47 -0.44 -11.96
C CYS A 138 4.61 1.05 -12.28
N LEU A 139 4.71 1.35 -13.58
CA LEU A 139 4.81 2.72 -14.08
C LEU A 139 3.56 3.56 -13.72
N GLY A 140 2.41 2.90 -13.53
CA GLY A 140 1.15 3.52 -13.16
C GLY A 140 1.01 3.86 -11.68
N LYS A 141 1.96 3.49 -10.79
CA LYS A 141 1.84 3.72 -9.35
C LYS A 141 1.48 5.17 -8.98
N PRO A 142 2.15 6.21 -9.52
CA PRO A 142 1.82 7.60 -9.16
C PRO A 142 0.42 8.03 -9.59
N VAL A 143 -0.04 7.54 -10.75
CA VAL A 143 -1.37 7.84 -11.29
C VAL A 143 -2.43 7.13 -10.44
N ALA A 144 -2.27 5.83 -10.18
CA ALA A 144 -3.19 5.06 -9.36
C ALA A 144 -3.33 5.64 -7.94
N GLN A 145 -2.24 6.04 -7.30
CA GLN A 145 -2.29 6.66 -5.97
C GLN A 145 -3.03 8.00 -5.99
N MET A 146 -2.86 8.79 -7.05
CA MET A 146 -3.57 10.05 -7.23
C MET A 146 -5.07 9.82 -7.48
N GLU A 147 -5.43 8.93 -8.40
CA GLU A 147 -6.82 8.61 -8.69
C GLU A 147 -7.53 8.04 -7.46
N MET A 148 -6.94 7.06 -6.76
CA MET A 148 -7.55 6.51 -5.55
C MET A 148 -7.78 7.57 -4.47
N ALA A 149 -6.78 8.41 -4.17
CA ALA A 149 -6.91 9.43 -3.14
C ALA A 149 -8.00 10.45 -3.49
N LYS A 150 -8.03 10.91 -4.74
CA LYS A 150 -9.04 11.86 -5.21
C LYS A 150 -10.44 11.22 -5.24
N THR A 151 -10.58 10.04 -5.83
CA THR A 151 -11.88 9.36 -5.94
C THR A 151 -12.47 8.97 -4.59
N ILE A 152 -11.66 8.66 -3.58
CA ILE A 152 -12.16 8.35 -2.24
C ILE A 152 -12.54 9.63 -1.47
N PHE A 153 -11.91 10.76 -1.78
CA PHE A 153 -12.26 12.05 -1.19
C PHE A 153 -13.61 12.59 -1.70
N GLU A 154 -13.83 12.51 -3.01
CA GLU A 154 -15.05 13.00 -3.69
C GLU A 154 -16.29 12.13 -3.42
#